data_AF-A0A7Z1QI42-F1
#
_entry.id   AF-A0A7Z1QI42-F1
#
_cell.length_a   1.000
_cell.length_b   1.000
_cell.length_c   1.000
_cell.angle_alpha   90.00
_cell.angle_beta   90.00
_cell.angle_gamma   90.00
#
_symmetry.space_group_name_H-M   'P 1'
#
loop_
_entity.id
_entity.type
_entity.pdbx_description
1 polymer ?
#
loop_
_entity_poly.entity_id
_entity_poly.type
_entity_poly.pdbx_seq_one_letter_code
_entity_poly.pdbx_strand_id
1 'polypeptide(L)'
;PHHDGTPHWHMVLWFKPEDLEKATTVFREYALEEDGDEPGAEDYRFEAVQEDKSRGRAVGYIVKYISKNIDGHGLDDEVDQETGRPLKEEARRVKAWASRWNIRQFQQIGGAPVTIWRELRRLGDRELVLSPEVEAVRAVADASDWQHYTMYQGGPFVARDDLTVRLYYSHTENGNDYGDTVSKIEGVYSPFSDAEDLIYTRTASYNIVPKLNPAPGGVLPLTGREAAPWSSVNNCTQ
;
A
#
# COMPACT_ATOMS: atom_id res chain seq x y z
N PRO A 1 -12.94 15.00 1.53
CA PRO A 1 -14.35 14.52 1.42
C PRO A 1 -15.19 15.67 0.91
N HIS A 2 -16.11 15.41 -0.01
CA HIS A 2 -17.08 16.44 -0.38
C HIS A 2 -17.88 16.83 0.88
N HIS A 3 -18.43 18.03 0.87
CA HIS A 3 -19.22 18.58 1.98
C HIS A 3 -20.42 17.69 2.38
N ASP A 4 -20.93 16.88 1.45
CA ASP A 4 -22.03 15.93 1.67
C ASP A 4 -21.60 14.64 2.38
N GLY A 5 -20.29 14.42 2.57
CA GLY A 5 -19.74 13.24 3.26
C GLY A 5 -19.76 11.96 2.41
N THR A 6 -20.11 12.05 1.12
CA THR A 6 -20.18 10.90 0.23
C THR A 6 -18.77 10.47 -0.20
N PRO A 7 -18.36 9.21 0.06
CA PRO A 7 -17.09 8.72 -0.42
C PRO A 7 -17.13 8.59 -1.95
N HIS A 8 -16.07 9.06 -2.61
CA HIS A 8 -15.88 8.91 -4.05
C HIS A 8 -14.44 8.44 -4.32
N TRP A 9 -14.25 7.76 -5.45
CA TRP A 9 -12.99 7.11 -5.78
C TRP A 9 -12.24 7.94 -6.81
N HIS A 10 -11.00 8.30 -6.49
CA HIS A 10 -10.05 8.86 -7.45
C HIS A 10 -9.10 7.75 -7.88
N MET A 11 -9.13 7.40 -9.16
CA MET A 11 -8.31 6.31 -9.70
C MET A 11 -7.40 6.85 -10.80
N VAL A 12 -6.14 6.40 -10.76
CA VAL A 12 -5.20 6.58 -11.87
C VAL A 12 -4.79 5.19 -12.31
N LEU A 13 -5.15 4.84 -13.55
CA LEU A 13 -4.98 3.51 -14.11
C LEU A 13 -4.27 3.62 -15.46
N TRP A 14 -3.44 2.62 -15.77
CA TRP A 14 -2.76 2.49 -17.05
C TRP A 14 -3.25 1.24 -17.76
N PHE A 15 -3.68 1.42 -19.01
CA PHE A 15 -4.15 0.35 -19.88
C PHE A 15 -3.31 0.31 -21.14
N LYS A 16 -3.32 -0.83 -21.84
CA LYS A 16 -2.89 -0.85 -23.24
C LYS A 16 -3.88 -0.01 -24.07
N PRO A 17 -3.44 0.69 -25.13
CA PRO A 17 -4.32 1.53 -25.93
C PRO A 17 -5.57 0.81 -26.44
N GLU A 18 -5.42 -0.46 -26.84
CA GLU A 18 -6.50 -1.32 -27.33
C GLU A 18 -7.56 -1.68 -26.27
N ASP A 19 -7.22 -1.63 -24.98
CA ASP A 19 -8.12 -2.01 -23.88
C ASP A 19 -8.85 -0.81 -23.27
N LEU A 20 -8.46 0.43 -23.62
CA LEU A 20 -8.92 1.64 -22.94
C LEU A 20 -10.42 1.90 -23.10
N GLU A 21 -10.95 1.69 -24.31
CA GLU A 21 -12.38 1.87 -24.58
C GLU A 21 -13.20 0.86 -23.78
N LYS A 22 -12.82 -0.42 -23.85
CA LYS A 22 -13.47 -1.50 -23.10
C LYS A 22 -13.44 -1.25 -21.60
N ALA A 23 -12.29 -0.86 -21.05
CA ALA A 23 -12.17 -0.55 -19.62
C ALA A 23 -13.10 0.60 -19.22
N THR A 24 -13.13 1.68 -20.01
CA THR A 24 -13.97 2.85 -19.76
C THR A 24 -15.46 2.50 -19.78
N THR A 25 -15.89 1.68 -20.74
CA THR A 25 -17.27 1.18 -20.82
C THR A 25 -17.65 0.38 -19.59
N VAL A 26 -16.80 -0.58 -19.19
CA VAL A 26 -17.05 -1.40 -18.00
C VAL A 26 -17.15 -0.55 -16.72
N PHE A 27 -16.24 0.43 -16.53
CA PHE A 27 -16.34 1.33 -15.36
C PHE A 27 -17.62 2.15 -15.37
N ARG A 28 -18.05 2.66 -16.53
CA ARG A 28 -19.28 3.43 -16.66
C ARG A 28 -20.50 2.56 -16.34
N GLU A 29 -20.55 1.33 -16.87
CA GLU A 29 -21.62 0.37 -16.60
C GLU A 29 -21.75 0.12 -15.09
N TYR A 30 -20.65 -0.19 -14.41
CA TYR A 30 -20.66 -0.39 -12.95
C TYR A 30 -21.04 0.88 -12.17
N ALA A 31 -20.60 2.06 -12.60
CA ALA A 31 -20.93 3.31 -11.92
C ALA A 31 -22.40 3.71 -12.04
N LEU A 32 -23.09 3.23 -13.08
CA LEU A 32 -24.52 3.46 -13.35
C LEU A 32 -25.40 2.26 -12.99
N GLU A 33 -24.83 1.16 -12.48
CA GLU A 33 -25.57 -0.06 -12.13
C GLU A 33 -26.61 0.22 -11.03
N GLU A 34 -26.26 1.06 -10.05
CA GLU A 34 -27.14 1.48 -8.96
C GLU A 34 -27.65 2.91 -9.22
N ASP A 35 -28.98 3.05 -9.32
CA ASP A 35 -29.67 4.32 -9.54
C ASP A 35 -29.23 5.10 -10.80
N GLY A 36 -28.84 4.41 -11.88
CA GLY A 36 -28.39 5.03 -13.13
C GLY A 36 -29.42 5.91 -13.86
N ASP A 37 -30.70 5.81 -13.49
CA ASP A 37 -31.79 6.62 -14.04
C ASP A 37 -32.04 7.93 -13.27
N GLU A 38 -31.30 8.20 -12.18
CA GLU A 38 -31.48 9.44 -11.42
C GLU A 38 -31.09 10.69 -12.22
N PRO A 39 -31.72 11.86 -11.98
CA PRO A 39 -31.37 13.09 -12.68
C PRO A 39 -29.89 13.46 -12.51
N GLY A 40 -29.15 13.47 -13.62
CA GLY A 40 -27.71 13.80 -13.66
C GLY A 40 -26.76 12.62 -13.47
N ALA A 41 -27.27 11.38 -13.37
CA ALA A 41 -26.42 10.19 -13.21
C ALA A 41 -25.33 10.09 -14.29
N GLU A 42 -25.71 10.27 -15.56
CA GLU A 42 -24.81 10.15 -16.72
C GLU A 42 -23.62 11.13 -16.66
N ASP A 43 -23.82 12.30 -16.06
CA ASP A 43 -22.85 13.39 -15.99
C ASP A 43 -21.95 13.30 -14.74
N TYR A 44 -22.50 12.86 -13.60
CA TYR A 44 -21.82 12.98 -12.30
C TYR A 44 -21.36 11.65 -11.68
N ARG A 45 -21.90 10.49 -12.09
CA ARG A 45 -21.52 9.19 -11.51
C ARG A 45 -20.15 8.71 -11.99
N PHE A 46 -19.74 9.08 -13.19
CA PHE A 46 -18.48 8.63 -13.77
C PHE A 46 -17.86 9.62 -14.77
N GLU A 47 -16.63 10.05 -14.47
CA GLU A 47 -15.79 10.84 -15.35
C GLU A 47 -14.49 10.08 -15.66
N ALA A 48 -14.17 9.92 -16.94
CA ALA A 48 -12.91 9.36 -17.40
C ALA A 48 -12.15 10.42 -18.21
N VAL A 49 -10.99 10.83 -17.70
CA VAL A 49 -10.13 11.81 -18.34
C VAL A 49 -8.79 11.17 -18.69
N GLN A 50 -8.41 11.23 -19.95
CA GLN A 50 -7.07 10.79 -20.38
C GLN A 50 -6.01 11.80 -19.92
N GLU A 51 -4.84 11.30 -19.53
CA GLU A 51 -3.74 12.15 -19.07
C GLU A 51 -3.30 13.12 -20.17
N ASP A 52 -3.43 14.41 -19.89
CA ASP A 52 -2.79 15.47 -20.68
C ASP A 52 -1.48 15.90 -20.02
N LYS A 53 -0.37 15.48 -20.63
CA LYS A 53 1.00 15.75 -20.15
C LYS A 53 1.34 17.25 -20.05
N SER A 54 0.57 18.13 -20.71
CA SER A 54 0.77 19.58 -20.64
C SER A 54 0.22 20.21 -19.34
N ARG A 55 -0.74 19.56 -18.68
CA ARG A 55 -1.42 20.06 -17.47
C ARG A 55 -0.85 19.48 -16.17
N GLY A 56 0.21 18.68 -16.27
CA GLY A 56 0.83 17.95 -15.17
C GLY A 56 0.82 16.44 -15.43
N ARG A 57 1.64 15.70 -14.67
CA ARG A 57 1.65 14.22 -14.76
C ARG A 57 0.64 13.62 -13.78
N ALA A 58 0.08 12.47 -14.12
CA ALA A 58 -0.82 11.70 -13.27
C ALA A 58 -0.19 11.37 -11.89
N VAL A 59 1.13 11.23 -11.84
CA VAL A 59 1.89 11.09 -10.59
C VAL A 59 1.73 12.33 -9.69
N GLY A 60 1.79 13.53 -10.25
CA GLY A 60 1.60 14.78 -9.50
C GLY A 60 0.18 14.89 -8.94
N TYR A 61 -0.81 14.39 -9.69
CA TYR A 61 -2.19 14.25 -9.19
C TYR A 61 -2.23 13.33 -7.96
N ILE A 62 -1.66 12.12 -8.04
CA ILE A 62 -1.62 11.18 -6.90
C ILE A 62 -0.95 11.81 -5.68
N VAL A 63 0.22 12.44 -5.87
CA VAL A 63 0.97 13.09 -4.78
C VAL A 63 0.13 14.17 -4.10
N LYS A 64 -0.61 14.98 -4.87
CA LYS A 64 -1.52 16.00 -4.33
C LYS A 64 -2.54 15.39 -3.37
N TYR A 65 -3.19 14.28 -3.74
CA TYR A 65 -4.20 13.64 -2.88
C TYR A 65 -3.58 12.96 -1.65
N ILE A 66 -2.39 12.37 -1.79
CA ILE A 66 -1.64 11.82 -0.66
C ILE A 66 -1.31 12.91 0.35
N SER A 67 -0.73 14.02 -0.10
CA SER A 67 -0.37 15.15 0.77
C SER A 67 -1.58 15.76 1.47
N LYS A 68 -2.71 15.91 0.77
CA LYS A 68 -3.95 16.47 1.33
C LYS A 68 -4.59 15.60 2.41
N ASN A 69 -4.41 14.28 2.36
CA ASN A 69 -5.17 13.34 3.21
C ASN A 69 -4.35 12.65 4.31
N ILE A 70 -3.01 12.71 4.28
CA ILE A 70 -2.17 12.09 5.33
C ILE A 70 -1.91 13.04 6.49
N ASP A 71 -1.25 14.18 6.23
CA ASP A 71 -0.82 15.11 7.29
C ASP A 71 -0.80 16.59 6.87
N GLY A 72 -1.07 16.90 5.59
CA GLY A 72 -0.99 18.26 5.07
C GLY A 72 0.44 18.79 4.98
N HIS A 73 1.46 17.92 5.00
CA HIS A 73 2.86 18.34 4.94
C HIS A 73 3.14 19.08 3.61
N GLY A 74 3.66 20.31 3.72
CA GLY A 74 3.91 21.20 2.58
C GLY A 74 2.70 22.02 2.14
N LEU A 75 1.62 22.07 2.93
CA LEU A 75 0.38 22.81 2.66
C LEU A 75 0.03 23.79 3.80
N ASP A 76 1.03 24.31 4.52
CA ASP A 76 0.82 25.08 5.76
C ASP A 76 0.04 26.39 5.55
N ASP A 77 0.12 27.00 4.36
CA ASP A 77 -0.58 28.24 4.00
C ASP A 77 -1.77 28.01 3.05
N GLU A 78 -2.08 26.75 2.72
CA GLU A 78 -3.12 26.42 1.77
C GLU A 78 -4.45 26.20 2.50
N VAL A 79 -5.49 26.87 2.00
CA VAL A 79 -6.86 26.71 2.47
C VAL A 79 -7.64 25.82 1.52
N ASP A 80 -8.48 24.97 2.10
CA ASP A 80 -9.41 24.20 1.31
C ASP A 80 -10.47 25.13 0.69
N GLN A 81 -10.65 25.04 -0.63
CA GLN A 81 -11.54 25.94 -1.37
C GLN A 81 -13.02 25.67 -1.06
N GLU A 82 -13.36 24.47 -0.61
CA GLU A 82 -14.72 24.08 -0.27
C GLU A 82 -15.10 24.48 1.17
N THR A 83 -14.21 24.25 2.14
CA THR A 83 -14.51 24.52 3.56
C THR A 83 -13.97 25.85 4.08
N GLY A 84 -13.04 26.48 3.37
CA GLY A 84 -12.32 27.69 3.80
C GLY A 84 -11.38 27.47 4.99
N ARG A 85 -11.13 26.21 5.38
CA ARG A 85 -10.29 25.84 6.53
C ARG A 85 -8.87 25.50 6.10
N PRO A 86 -7.89 25.59 7.03
CA PRO A 86 -6.53 25.16 6.74
C PRO A 86 -6.49 23.67 6.36
N LEU A 87 -5.83 23.34 5.25
CA LEU A 87 -5.75 21.97 4.73
C LEU A 87 -5.15 20.97 5.74
N LYS A 88 -4.26 21.45 6.62
CA LYS A 88 -3.65 20.65 7.69
C LYS A 88 -4.65 20.17 8.75
N GLU A 89 -5.66 20.98 9.07
CA GLU A 89 -6.73 20.58 9.99
C GLU A 89 -7.67 19.57 9.33
N GLU A 90 -7.99 19.79 8.06
CA GLU A 90 -8.84 18.88 7.29
C GLU A 90 -8.17 17.52 7.10
N ALA A 91 -6.87 17.45 6.80
CA ALA A 91 -6.11 16.19 6.73
C ALA A 91 -6.28 15.34 8.01
N ARG A 92 -6.26 15.98 9.19
CA ARG A 92 -6.48 15.28 10.47
C ARG A 92 -7.90 14.74 10.60
N ARG A 93 -8.92 15.52 10.19
CA ARG A 93 -10.33 15.10 10.21
C ARG A 93 -10.58 13.94 9.26
N VAL A 94 -10.05 14.02 8.04
CA VAL A 94 -10.12 12.95 7.03
C VAL A 94 -9.50 11.67 7.58
N LYS A 95 -8.29 11.76 8.14
CA LYS A 95 -7.61 10.62 8.75
C LYS A 95 -8.39 10.01 9.92
N ALA A 96 -8.98 10.84 10.78
CA ALA A 96 -9.80 10.38 11.91
C ALA A 96 -11.07 9.67 11.42
N TRP A 97 -11.78 10.23 10.44
CA TRP A 97 -12.95 9.62 9.83
C TRP A 97 -12.60 8.30 9.15
N ALA A 98 -11.59 8.28 8.28
CA ALA A 98 -11.16 7.06 7.59
C ALA A 98 -10.76 5.96 8.57
N SER A 99 -10.04 6.31 9.66
CA SER A 99 -9.67 5.35 10.71
C SER A 99 -10.88 4.83 11.47
N ARG A 100 -11.86 5.71 11.78
CA ARG A 100 -13.09 5.33 12.48
C ARG A 100 -13.90 4.29 11.71
N TRP A 101 -13.92 4.39 10.40
CA TRP A 101 -14.68 3.50 9.51
C TRP A 101 -13.82 2.39 8.88
N ASN A 102 -12.54 2.29 9.29
CA ASN A 102 -11.58 1.33 8.72
C ASN A 102 -11.46 1.43 7.18
N ILE A 103 -11.54 2.65 6.63
CA ILE A 103 -11.47 2.91 5.20
C ILE A 103 -10.01 3.08 4.79
N ARG A 104 -9.57 2.24 3.86
CA ARG A 104 -8.24 2.35 3.24
C ARG A 104 -8.24 3.51 2.24
N GLN A 105 -7.53 4.58 2.58
CA GLN A 105 -7.48 5.80 1.76
C GLN A 105 -6.69 5.64 0.44
N PHE A 106 -5.64 4.79 0.44
CA PHE A 106 -4.78 4.58 -0.73
C PHE A 106 -4.53 3.10 -0.97
N GLN A 107 -4.81 2.66 -2.19
CA GLN A 107 -4.64 1.29 -2.64
C GLN A 107 -4.04 1.29 -4.04
N GLN A 108 -2.86 0.70 -4.19
CA GLN A 108 -2.35 0.34 -5.51
C GLN A 108 -3.07 -0.93 -5.98
N ILE A 109 -3.47 -0.95 -7.24
CA ILE A 109 -4.10 -2.10 -7.91
C ILE A 109 -3.13 -2.59 -8.99
N GLY A 110 -2.92 -3.90 -9.05
CA GLY A 110 -1.96 -4.53 -9.95
C GLY A 110 -0.49 -4.23 -9.60
N GLY A 111 0.40 -4.61 -10.51
CA GLY A 111 1.85 -4.46 -10.36
C GLY A 111 2.49 -5.43 -9.36
N ALA A 112 3.81 -5.34 -9.24
CA ALA A 112 4.58 -6.16 -8.32
C ALA A 112 4.27 -5.79 -6.85
N PRO A 113 3.99 -6.77 -5.98
CA PRO A 113 3.54 -6.50 -4.62
C PRO A 113 4.65 -5.96 -3.73
N VAL A 114 4.41 -4.81 -3.09
CA VAL A 114 5.35 -4.19 -2.12
C VAL A 114 5.61 -5.09 -0.90
N THR A 115 4.66 -5.94 -0.52
CA THR A 115 4.85 -6.85 0.62
C THR A 115 5.97 -7.84 0.36
N ILE A 116 6.05 -8.41 -0.86
CA ILE A 116 7.11 -9.36 -1.23
C ILE A 116 8.46 -8.67 -1.23
N TRP A 117 8.54 -7.48 -1.83
CA TRP A 117 9.72 -6.61 -1.76
C TRP A 117 10.23 -6.44 -0.32
N ARG A 118 9.33 -6.13 0.61
CA ARG A 118 9.69 -5.96 2.03
C ARG A 118 10.17 -7.26 2.65
N GLU A 119 9.52 -8.38 2.37
CA GLU A 119 9.91 -9.68 2.94
C GLU A 119 11.27 -10.16 2.39
N LEU A 120 11.58 -9.94 1.11
CA LEU A 120 12.89 -10.24 0.52
C LEU A 120 14.01 -9.43 1.20
N ARG A 121 13.78 -8.14 1.47
CA ARG A 121 14.74 -7.27 2.17
C ARG A 121 14.92 -7.62 3.65
N ARG A 122 14.01 -8.39 4.27
CA ARG A 122 14.21 -8.90 5.63
C ARG A 122 15.27 -9.99 5.69
N LEU A 123 15.60 -10.62 4.57
CA LEU A 123 16.61 -11.66 4.54
C LEU A 123 18.00 -11.09 4.85
N GLY A 124 18.28 -9.84 4.48
CA GLY A 124 19.58 -9.20 4.71
C GLY A 124 20.74 -10.07 4.19
N ASP A 125 21.83 -10.10 4.94
CA ASP A 125 23.05 -10.84 4.61
C ASP A 125 23.02 -12.32 5.04
N ARG A 126 21.83 -12.92 5.21
CA ARG A 126 21.75 -14.34 5.56
C ARG A 126 22.34 -15.16 4.42
N GLU A 127 23.34 -16.00 4.73
CA GLU A 127 23.84 -17.01 3.80
C GLU A 127 22.75 -18.07 3.57
N LEU A 128 21.97 -17.85 2.50
CA LEU A 128 20.93 -18.74 2.04
C LEU A 128 21.28 -19.18 0.63
N VAL A 129 21.14 -20.48 0.36
CA VAL A 129 21.13 -20.98 -1.01
C VAL A 129 19.73 -20.73 -1.54
N LEU A 130 19.58 -19.67 -2.33
CA LEU A 130 18.32 -19.30 -2.95
C LEU A 130 18.27 -19.85 -4.37
N SER A 131 17.07 -20.22 -4.83
CA SER A 131 16.88 -20.56 -6.23
C SER A 131 17.25 -19.35 -7.12
N PRO A 132 17.72 -19.57 -8.35
CA PRO A 132 18.09 -18.49 -9.26
C PRO A 132 16.98 -17.45 -9.46
N GLU A 133 15.72 -17.91 -9.50
CA GLU A 133 14.53 -17.07 -9.65
C GLU A 133 14.37 -16.14 -8.45
N VAL A 134 14.45 -16.68 -7.23
CA VAL A 134 14.26 -15.86 -6.02
C VAL A 134 15.44 -14.92 -5.80
N GLU A 135 16.67 -15.37 -6.05
CA GLU A 135 17.86 -14.52 -5.89
C GLU A 135 17.84 -13.33 -6.84
N ALA A 136 17.42 -13.52 -8.09
CA ALA A 136 17.30 -12.42 -9.06
C ALA A 136 16.34 -11.33 -8.55
N VAL A 137 15.20 -11.70 -7.97
CA VAL A 137 14.24 -10.75 -7.39
C VAL A 137 14.76 -10.15 -6.08
N ARG A 138 15.43 -10.94 -5.24
CA ARG A 138 16.00 -10.50 -3.95
C ARG A 138 17.07 -9.45 -4.16
N ALA A 139 18.00 -9.68 -5.09
CA ALA A 139 19.14 -8.80 -5.36
C ALA A 139 18.69 -7.40 -5.76
N VAL A 140 17.71 -7.29 -6.66
CA VAL A 140 17.16 -5.98 -7.07
C VAL A 140 16.34 -5.30 -5.98
N ALA A 141 15.63 -6.08 -5.15
CA ALA A 141 14.91 -5.54 -4.01
C ALA A 141 15.85 -4.96 -2.94
N ASP A 142 16.95 -5.63 -2.68
CA ASP A 142 18.01 -5.21 -1.75
C ASP A 142 18.74 -3.95 -2.27
N ALA A 143 19.06 -3.93 -3.57
CA ALA A 143 19.63 -2.77 -4.26
C ALA A 143 18.67 -1.56 -4.39
N SER A 144 17.43 -1.68 -3.89
CA SER A 144 16.40 -0.64 -3.97
C SER A 144 15.99 -0.27 -5.41
N ASP A 145 16.16 -1.18 -6.37
CA ASP A 145 15.75 -0.99 -7.76
C ASP A 145 14.32 -1.49 -8.02
N TRP A 146 13.34 -0.60 -7.84
CA TRP A 146 11.92 -0.91 -8.03
C TRP A 146 11.58 -1.26 -9.48
N GLN A 147 12.26 -0.65 -10.45
CA GLN A 147 11.99 -0.87 -11.86
C GLN A 147 12.37 -2.30 -12.23
N HIS A 148 13.59 -2.72 -11.92
CA HIS A 148 14.03 -4.06 -12.22
C HIS A 148 13.26 -5.09 -11.39
N TYR A 149 12.95 -4.83 -10.12
CA TYR A 149 12.07 -5.71 -9.35
C TYR A 149 10.72 -5.97 -10.02
N THR A 150 10.10 -4.91 -10.55
CA THR A 150 8.83 -5.06 -11.27
C THR A 150 9.01 -5.94 -12.51
N MET A 151 10.11 -5.78 -13.25
CA MET A 151 10.40 -6.61 -14.42
C MET A 151 10.71 -8.07 -14.05
N TYR A 152 11.51 -8.30 -13.01
CA TYR A 152 11.86 -9.64 -12.53
C TYR A 152 10.69 -10.39 -11.91
N GLN A 153 9.64 -9.70 -11.44
CA GLN A 153 8.38 -10.33 -11.02
C GLN A 153 7.46 -10.73 -12.17
N GLY A 154 7.87 -10.53 -13.43
CA GLY A 154 7.08 -10.81 -14.64
C GLY A 154 6.56 -9.57 -15.36
N GLY A 155 6.94 -8.38 -14.90
CA GLY A 155 6.58 -7.10 -15.52
C GLY A 155 5.36 -6.41 -14.91
N PRO A 156 5.03 -5.19 -15.37
CA PRO A 156 3.98 -4.36 -14.78
C PRO A 156 2.56 -4.93 -14.97
N PHE A 157 2.35 -5.76 -16.00
CA PHE A 157 1.06 -6.36 -16.34
C PHE A 157 0.95 -7.85 -16.00
N VAL A 158 1.90 -8.39 -15.21
CA VAL A 158 1.89 -9.80 -14.81
C VAL A 158 0.62 -10.13 -14.01
N ALA A 159 0.03 -11.30 -14.27
CA ALA A 159 -1.05 -11.80 -13.44
C ALA A 159 -0.52 -12.20 -12.06
N ARG A 160 -1.36 -12.14 -11.03
CA ARG A 160 -0.96 -12.56 -9.67
C ARG A 160 -0.52 -14.02 -9.63
N ASP A 161 -1.17 -14.85 -10.45
CA ASP A 161 -0.92 -16.28 -10.58
C ASP A 161 0.29 -16.61 -11.45
N ASP A 162 0.99 -15.60 -11.98
CA ASP A 162 2.23 -15.73 -12.76
C ASP A 162 3.41 -15.01 -12.11
N LEU A 163 3.24 -14.48 -10.89
CA LEU A 163 4.33 -13.85 -10.15
C LEU A 163 5.47 -14.85 -9.87
N THR A 164 6.70 -14.41 -10.15
CA THR A 164 7.95 -15.17 -9.96
C THR A 164 8.22 -15.50 -8.50
N VAL A 165 7.92 -14.59 -7.58
CA VAL A 165 8.02 -14.81 -6.13
C VAL A 165 6.67 -14.50 -5.49
N ARG A 166 6.21 -15.34 -4.56
CA ARG A 166 4.94 -15.22 -3.85
C ARG A 166 5.11 -15.27 -2.34
N LEU A 167 4.12 -14.75 -1.63
CA LEU A 167 4.05 -14.87 -0.17
C LEU A 167 3.56 -16.26 0.20
N TYR A 168 4.20 -16.82 1.22
CA TYR A 168 3.70 -18.00 1.90
C TYR A 168 2.99 -17.58 3.20
N TYR A 169 1.74 -18.03 3.34
CA TYR A 169 0.91 -17.81 4.51
C TYR A 169 0.73 -19.11 5.28
N SER A 170 0.90 -19.06 6.60
CA SER A 170 0.34 -20.07 7.49
C SER A 170 -1.02 -19.62 8.00
N HIS A 171 -1.89 -20.59 8.22
CA HIS A 171 -3.24 -20.39 8.71
C HIS A 171 -3.39 -21.10 10.05
N THR A 172 -3.86 -20.37 11.06
CA THR A 172 -4.22 -20.94 12.36
C THR A 172 -5.71 -20.84 12.52
N GLU A 173 -6.39 -21.99 12.45
CA GLU A 173 -7.83 -22.09 12.73
C GLU A 173 -8.10 -21.73 14.19
N ASN A 174 -9.15 -20.94 14.44
CA ASN A 174 -9.46 -20.39 15.77
C ASN A 174 -8.27 -19.67 16.41
N GLY A 175 -7.50 -18.94 15.60
CA GLY A 175 -6.25 -18.31 16.01
C GLY A 175 -6.43 -17.04 16.85
N ASN A 176 -7.66 -16.55 17.01
CA ASN A 176 -7.99 -15.43 17.88
C ASN A 176 -9.08 -15.80 18.91
N ASP A 177 -9.29 -14.93 19.90
CA ASP A 177 -10.28 -15.10 20.98
C ASP A 177 -11.74 -15.20 20.48
N TYR A 178 -11.99 -14.89 19.21
CA TYR A 178 -13.30 -14.92 18.57
C TYR A 178 -13.53 -16.16 17.69
N GLY A 179 -12.54 -17.06 17.59
CA GLY A 179 -12.61 -18.26 16.76
C GLY A 179 -12.34 -18.02 15.27
N ASP A 180 -11.87 -16.83 14.87
CA ASP A 180 -11.53 -16.57 13.48
C ASP A 180 -10.24 -17.28 13.07
N THR A 181 -10.16 -17.66 11.79
CA THR A 181 -8.91 -18.14 11.21
C THR A 181 -7.95 -16.98 10.99
N VAL A 182 -6.78 -17.04 11.61
CA VAL A 182 -5.75 -16.01 11.50
C VAL A 182 -4.73 -16.43 10.44
N SER A 183 -4.50 -15.58 9.44
CA SER A 183 -3.45 -15.76 8.45
C SER A 183 -2.20 -14.98 8.84
N LYS A 184 -1.02 -15.60 8.68
CA LYS A 184 0.27 -15.01 9.00
C LYS A 184 1.24 -15.26 7.87
N ILE A 185 1.94 -14.21 7.43
CA ILE A 185 3.05 -14.34 6.48
C ILE A 185 4.22 -15.01 7.22
N GLU A 186 4.72 -16.13 6.72
CA GLU A 186 5.92 -16.78 7.27
C GLU A 186 7.15 -16.61 6.38
N GLY A 187 6.93 -16.43 5.08
CA GLY A 187 8.01 -16.47 4.12
C GLY A 187 7.60 -16.12 2.69
N VAL A 188 8.53 -16.41 1.79
CA VAL A 188 8.35 -16.31 0.34
C VAL A 188 8.75 -17.63 -0.32
N TYR A 189 8.18 -17.90 -1.48
CA TYR A 189 8.55 -19.04 -2.32
C TYR A 189 8.43 -18.66 -3.80
N SER A 190 9.05 -19.44 -4.69
CA SER A 190 8.83 -19.33 -6.13
C SER A 190 8.07 -20.56 -6.64
N PRO A 191 6.97 -20.37 -7.40
CA PRO A 191 6.24 -21.48 -8.01
C PRO A 191 6.97 -22.09 -9.22
N PHE A 192 8.01 -21.43 -9.72
CA PHE A 192 8.81 -21.88 -10.87
C PHE A 192 10.10 -22.60 -10.44
N SER A 193 10.37 -22.66 -9.14
CA SER A 193 11.48 -23.43 -8.59
C SER A 193 11.10 -24.91 -8.50
N ASP A 194 11.98 -25.80 -8.96
CA ASP A 194 11.80 -27.26 -8.89
C ASP A 194 11.87 -27.80 -7.45
N ALA A 195 12.47 -27.04 -6.55
CA ALA A 195 12.46 -27.33 -5.11
C ALA A 195 11.32 -26.54 -4.45
N GLU A 196 10.62 -27.17 -3.50
CA GLU A 196 9.71 -26.50 -2.56
C GLU A 196 10.52 -25.59 -1.59
N ASP A 197 11.26 -24.63 -2.15
CA ASP A 197 12.14 -23.70 -1.45
C ASP A 197 11.29 -22.62 -0.81
N LEU A 198 10.63 -23.00 0.27
CA LEU A 198 10.01 -22.06 1.19
C LEU A 198 11.11 -21.36 1.99
N ILE A 199 11.22 -20.04 1.79
CA ILE A 199 12.20 -19.20 2.46
C ILE A 199 11.51 -18.44 3.59
N TYR A 200 11.82 -18.83 4.83
CA TYR A 200 11.29 -18.18 6.03
C TYR A 200 11.94 -16.81 6.27
N THR A 201 11.12 -15.76 6.16
CA THR A 201 11.53 -14.35 6.33
C THR A 201 11.26 -13.84 7.75
N ARG A 202 10.32 -14.46 8.47
CA ARG A 202 9.90 -14.05 9.82
C ARG A 202 10.26 -15.08 10.88
N THR A 203 11.52 -15.07 11.29
CA THR A 203 12.06 -16.01 12.30
C THR A 203 11.93 -15.53 13.74
N ALA A 204 11.69 -14.24 13.96
CA ALA A 204 11.53 -13.66 15.30
C ALA A 204 10.06 -13.68 15.76
N SER A 205 9.84 -14.06 17.02
CA SER A 205 8.56 -13.89 17.72
C SER A 205 8.67 -12.75 18.73
N TYR A 206 7.61 -11.96 18.85
CA TYR A 206 7.52 -10.85 19.78
C TYR A 206 6.33 -11.08 20.71
N ASN A 207 6.54 -10.88 22.01
CA ASN A 207 5.49 -10.93 23.01
C ASN A 207 5.22 -9.51 23.51
N ILE A 208 3.94 -9.13 23.59
CA ILE A 208 3.54 -7.87 24.21
C ILE A 208 3.79 -7.99 25.71
N VAL A 209 4.76 -7.24 26.21
CA VAL A 209 5.06 -7.16 27.65
C VAL A 209 4.58 -5.82 28.20
N PRO A 210 4.03 -5.77 29.43
CA PRO A 210 3.77 -4.51 30.10
C PRO A 210 5.03 -3.65 30.14
N LYS A 211 4.89 -2.34 29.91
CA LYS A 211 6.01 -1.42 30.02
C LYS A 211 6.58 -1.52 31.43
N LEU A 212 7.85 -1.91 31.55
CA LEU A 212 8.56 -1.93 32.83
C LEU A 212 8.47 -0.52 33.46
N ASN A 213 7.90 -0.43 34.65
CA ASN A 213 7.97 0.79 35.44
C ASN A 213 9.46 1.05 35.71
N PRO A 214 10.02 2.23 35.35
CA PRO A 214 11.38 2.55 35.71
C PRO A 214 11.50 2.47 37.23
N ALA A 215 12.53 1.77 37.72
CA ALA A 215 12.82 1.70 39.15
C ALA A 215 12.91 3.13 39.71
N PRO A 216 12.43 3.39 40.94
CA PRO A 216 12.49 4.72 41.52
C PRO A 216 13.96 5.12 41.66
N GLY A 217 14.40 6.09 40.85
CA GLY A 217 15.77 6.65 40.90
C GLY A 217 16.63 6.48 39.64
N GLY A 218 16.15 5.82 38.58
CA GLY A 218 16.90 5.70 37.32
C GLY A 218 16.40 6.67 36.26
N VAL A 219 17.04 7.83 36.10
CA VAL A 219 16.99 8.55 34.82
C VAL A 219 17.75 7.67 33.81
N LEU A 220 17.03 6.79 33.11
CA LEU A 220 17.57 6.14 31.92
C LEU A 220 17.50 7.18 30.81
N PRO A 221 18.63 7.69 30.28
CA PRO A 221 18.60 8.41 29.03
C PRO A 221 18.36 7.35 27.96
N LEU A 222 17.10 6.99 27.73
CA LEU A 222 16.70 6.36 26.48
C LEU A 222 16.85 7.44 25.40
N THR A 223 18.09 7.75 25.06
CA THR A 223 18.41 8.21 23.73
C THR A 223 17.97 7.07 22.84
N GLY A 224 16.90 7.29 22.07
CA GLY A 224 16.48 6.35 21.05
C GLY A 224 17.70 6.01 20.21
N ARG A 225 18.02 4.72 20.07
CA ARG A 225 18.99 4.29 19.06
C ARG A 225 18.52 4.84 17.71
N GLU A 226 19.42 5.09 16.78
CA GLU A 226 19.14 5.69 15.46
C GLU A 226 17.94 5.06 14.71
N ALA A 227 17.60 3.81 15.01
CA ALA A 227 16.48 3.07 14.43
C ALA A 227 15.18 3.01 15.28
N ALA A 228 15.04 3.81 16.34
CA ALA A 228 13.80 3.84 17.13
C ALA A 228 12.69 4.56 16.32
N PRO A 229 11.57 3.90 15.97
CA PRO A 229 10.53 4.53 15.16
C PRO A 229 9.81 5.59 16.00
N TRP A 230 9.99 6.87 15.65
CA TRP A 230 9.31 8.02 16.28
C TRP A 230 7.93 8.31 15.65
N SER A 231 7.53 7.57 14.61
CA SER A 231 6.24 7.70 13.95
C SER A 231 5.73 6.36 13.41
N SER A 232 4.44 6.32 13.04
CA SER A 232 3.82 5.19 12.35
C SER A 232 4.26 5.03 10.89
N VAL A 233 5.19 5.87 10.43
CA VAL A 233 5.83 5.76 9.11
C VAL A 233 7.04 4.85 9.24
N ASN A 234 7.10 3.84 8.38
CA ASN A 234 8.27 2.97 8.26
C ASN A 234 9.45 3.76 7.68
N ASN A 235 10.34 4.25 8.54
CA ASN A 235 11.62 4.87 8.14
C ASN A 235 12.67 3.80 7.76
N CYS A 236 12.34 2.92 6.82
CA CYS A 236 13.35 2.14 6.12
C CYS A 236 13.90 2.94 4.94
N THR A 237 14.70 3.95 5.27
CA THR A 237 15.71 4.54 4.37
C THR A 237 17.00 4.66 5.16
N GLN A 238 17.66 3.53 5.33
CA GLN A 238 19.12 3.42 5.25
C GLN A 238 19.41 2.28 4.28
#